data_AF-A0A371X1U8-F1
#
_entry.id   AF-A0A371X1U8-F1
#
_cell.length_a   1.000
_cell.length_b   1.000
_cell.length_c   1.000
_cell.angle_alpha   90.00
_cell.angle_beta   90.00
_cell.angle_gamma   90.00
#
_symmetry.space_group_name_H-M   'P 1'
#
loop_
_entity.id
_entity.type
_entity.pdbx_description
1 polymer ?
#
loop_
_entity_poly.entity_id
_entity_poly.type
_entity_poly.pdbx_seq_one_letter_code
_entity_poly.pdbx_strand_id
1 'polypeptide(L)'
;MLRQKRATGLFARFLGATLAGSMLCAVPAFAQDKPLTPLVWGVDSFLTTLPQRIAEEFGWFKEEGVSMTLRVSALGAESMDQIIAGEADVA
;
A
#
# COMPACT_ATOMS: atom_id res chain seq x y z
N MET A 1 -12.45 -40.37 -61.73
CA MET A 1 -12.68 -40.39 -60.27
C MET A 1 -11.55 -39.60 -59.61
N LEU A 2 -11.68 -38.28 -59.42
CA LEU A 2 -12.13 -37.60 -58.19
C LEU A 2 -11.28 -37.87 -56.93
N ARG A 3 -10.25 -37.03 -56.68
CA ARG A 3 -10.20 -36.05 -55.57
C ARG A 3 -8.78 -35.53 -55.34
N GLN A 4 -8.50 -34.34 -55.89
CA GLN A 4 -7.79 -33.29 -55.15
C GLN A 4 -8.44 -33.14 -53.77
N LYS A 5 -7.66 -33.15 -52.67
CA LYS A 5 -7.93 -32.34 -51.47
C LYS A 5 -6.64 -32.13 -50.66
N ARG A 6 -6.34 -30.84 -50.42
CA ARG A 6 -5.66 -30.26 -49.22
C ARG A 6 -4.14 -30.43 -49.18
N ALA A 7 -3.28 -29.50 -49.64
CA ALA A 7 -3.33 -28.03 -49.58
C ALA A 7 -3.64 -27.47 -48.18
N THR A 8 -3.15 -28.13 -47.12
CA THR A 8 -3.34 -27.68 -45.72
C THR A 8 -2.08 -27.95 -44.90
N GLY A 9 -0.92 -27.56 -45.43
CA GLY A 9 0.38 -27.71 -44.74
C GLY A 9 1.13 -26.39 -44.49
N LEU A 10 0.64 -25.27 -45.04
CA LEU A 10 1.38 -23.99 -45.01
C LEU A 10 0.73 -22.89 -44.14
N PHE A 11 -0.50 -23.11 -43.64
CA PHE A 11 -1.19 -22.15 -42.77
C PHE A 11 -0.91 -22.37 -41.26
N ALA A 12 -0.27 -23.47 -40.89
CA ALA A 12 0.03 -23.81 -39.49
C ALA A 12 1.34 -23.20 -38.95
N ARG A 13 2.11 -22.46 -39.78
CA ARG A 13 3.43 -21.93 -39.40
C ARG A 13 3.47 -20.42 -39.13
N PHE A 14 2.34 -19.73 -39.19
CA PHE A 14 2.23 -18.30 -38.88
C PHE A 14 1.38 -17.99 -37.63
N LEU A 15 0.88 -19.02 -36.94
CA LEU A 15 0.11 -18.88 -35.68
C LEU A 15 0.97 -19.15 -34.43
N GLY A 16 2.27 -18.91 -34.51
CA GLY A 16 3.24 -19.22 -33.45
C GLY A 16 4.01 -18.01 -32.94
N ALA A 17 3.49 -16.80 -33.12
CA ALA A 17 4.26 -15.56 -32.93
C ALA A 17 3.73 -14.55 -31.90
N THR A 18 2.68 -14.83 -31.11
CA THR A 18 2.09 -13.75 -30.27
C THR A 18 1.48 -14.18 -28.94
N LEU A 19 2.14 -15.05 -28.14
CA LEU A 19 1.62 -15.46 -26.82
C LEU A 19 2.70 -15.65 -25.73
N ALA A 20 3.77 -14.84 -25.75
CA ALA A 20 4.75 -14.78 -24.63
C ALA A 20 4.99 -13.34 -24.15
N GLY A 21 4.00 -12.47 -24.34
CA GLY A 21 3.90 -11.17 -23.69
C GLY A 21 2.90 -11.26 -22.54
N SER A 22 3.22 -10.57 -21.44
CA SER A 22 2.34 -10.27 -20.30
C SER A 22 1.89 -11.43 -19.41
N MET A 23 2.80 -11.95 -18.59
CA MET A 23 2.48 -12.34 -17.21
C MET A 23 3.64 -11.94 -16.28
N LEU A 24 3.94 -10.64 -16.24
CA LEU A 24 4.46 -10.07 -15.00
C LEU A 24 3.25 -10.02 -14.06
N CYS A 25 3.05 -11.10 -13.31
CA CYS A 25 2.13 -11.13 -12.19
C CYS A 25 2.43 -9.90 -11.33
N ALA A 26 1.51 -8.93 -11.35
CA ALA A 26 1.40 -7.94 -10.30
C ALA A 26 1.06 -8.74 -9.03
N VAL A 27 2.11 -9.12 -8.29
CA VAL A 27 1.94 -9.59 -6.93
C VAL A 27 1.33 -8.38 -6.20
N PRO A 28 0.11 -8.47 -5.64
CA PRO A 28 -0.31 -7.44 -4.71
C PRO A 28 0.74 -7.47 -3.61
N ALA A 29 1.50 -6.38 -3.48
CA ALA A 29 2.32 -6.19 -2.30
C ALA A 29 1.32 -6.23 -1.15
N PHE A 30 1.27 -7.36 -0.43
CA PHE A 30 0.64 -7.42 0.86
C PHE A 30 1.40 -6.39 1.68
N ALA A 31 0.84 -5.19 1.80
CA ALA A 31 1.14 -4.31 2.89
C ALA A 31 1.01 -5.19 4.13
N GLN A 32 2.14 -5.57 4.72
CA GLN A 32 2.10 -6.19 6.03
C GLN A 32 1.34 -5.19 6.88
N ASP A 33 0.18 -5.59 7.41
CA ASP A 33 -0.53 -4.84 8.43
C ASP A 33 0.43 -4.74 9.62
N LYS A 34 1.34 -3.77 9.56
CA LYS A 34 2.23 -3.42 10.64
C LYS A 34 1.30 -3.00 11.78
N PRO A 35 1.55 -3.45 13.02
CA PRO A 35 0.74 -3.00 14.15
C PRO A 35 0.64 -1.48 14.13
N LEU A 36 -0.59 -0.97 14.30
CA LEU A 36 -0.88 0.45 14.36
C LEU A 36 0.08 1.08 15.37
N THR A 37 1.00 1.89 14.85
CA THR A 37 1.97 2.57 15.70
C THR A 37 1.32 3.84 16.21
N PRO A 38 1.17 4.03 17.53
CA PRO A 38 0.66 5.27 18.07
C PRO A 38 1.72 6.35 17.83
N LEU A 39 1.36 7.40 17.11
CA LEU A 39 2.23 8.55 16.90
C LEU A 39 1.81 9.63 17.90
N VAL A 40 2.71 10.05 18.81
CA VAL A 40 2.35 11.05 19.82
C VAL A 40 2.93 12.41 19.48
N TRP A 41 2.06 13.41 19.43
CA TRP A 41 2.45 14.82 19.34
C TRP A 41 2.42 15.48 20.72
N GLY A 42 3.50 16.17 21.09
CA GLY A 42 3.57 16.93 22.33
C GLY A 42 2.79 18.23 22.24
N VAL A 43 1.87 18.43 23.20
CA VAL A 43 0.96 19.57 23.33
C VAL A 43 -0.04 19.67 22.16
N ASP A 44 -1.31 19.32 22.43
CA ASP A 44 -2.40 19.46 21.46
C ASP A 44 -2.71 20.93 21.15
N SER A 45 -1.96 21.49 20.19
CA SER A 45 -2.48 22.60 19.42
C SER A 45 -3.23 22.00 18.24
N PHE A 46 -4.58 22.01 18.33
CA PHE A 46 -5.49 21.54 17.28
C PHE A 46 -5.05 21.98 15.89
N LEU A 47 -4.64 23.24 15.75
CA LEU A 47 -4.18 23.81 14.48
C LEU A 47 -2.88 23.20 13.96
N THR A 48 -1.96 22.81 14.85
CA THR A 48 -0.68 22.19 14.45
C THR A 48 -0.82 20.70 14.11
N THR A 49 -1.87 20.05 14.60
CA THR A 49 -2.17 18.63 14.33
C THR A 49 -3.21 18.43 13.22
N LEU A 50 -3.74 19.52 12.64
CA LEU A 50 -4.77 19.48 11.60
C LEU A 50 -4.38 18.62 10.38
N PRO A 51 -3.19 18.78 9.76
CA PRO A 51 -2.80 17.96 8.61
C PRO A 51 -2.82 16.46 8.91
N GLN A 52 -2.33 16.06 10.09
CA GLN A 52 -2.26 14.67 10.54
C GLN A 52 -3.67 14.12 10.79
N ARG A 53 -4.55 14.90 11.45
CA ARG A 53 -5.95 14.53 11.68
C ARG A 53 -6.71 14.35 10.36
N ILE A 54 -6.49 15.24 9.39
CA ILE A 54 -7.08 15.14 8.05
C ILE A 54 -6.58 13.87 7.35
N ALA A 55 -5.27 13.64 7.35
CA ALA A 55 -4.68 12.45 6.73
C ALA A 55 -5.15 11.13 7.36
N GLU A 56 -5.36 11.10 8.68
CA GLU A 56 -5.93 9.94 9.38
C GLU A 56 -7.41 9.73 9.03
N GLU A 57 -8.23 10.79 9.05
CA GLU A 57 -9.66 10.73 8.74
C GLU A 57 -9.92 10.30 7.29
N PHE A 58 -9.13 10.80 6.34
CA PHE A 58 -9.21 10.40 4.93
C PHE A 58 -8.47 9.10 4.62
N GLY A 59 -7.77 8.51 5.59
CA GLY A 59 -7.09 7.23 5.44
C GLY A 59 -5.83 7.26 4.56
N TRP A 60 -5.27 8.44 4.26
CA TRP A 60 -4.09 8.59 3.39
C TRP A 60 -2.87 7.81 3.90
N PHE A 61 -2.71 7.71 5.22
CA PHE A 61 -1.66 6.87 5.80
C PHE A 61 -1.81 5.40 5.37
N LYS A 62 -3.03 4.86 5.38
CA LYS A 62 -3.30 3.48 4.98
C LYS A 62 -3.06 3.27 3.49
N GLU A 63 -3.40 4.25 2.65
CA GLU A 63 -3.13 4.22 1.21
C GLU A 63 -1.63 4.11 0.91
N GLU A 64 -0.79 4.77 1.71
CA GLU A 64 0.68 4.70 1.64
C GLU A 64 1.27 3.48 2.38
N GLY A 65 0.43 2.56 2.87
CA GLY A 65 0.88 1.38 3.63
C GLY A 65 1.37 1.71 5.05
N VAL A 66 1.04 2.89 5.57
CA VAL A 66 1.35 3.34 6.93
C VAL A 66 0.17 3.05 7.86
N SER A 67 0.36 2.11 8.77
CA SER A 67 -0.58 1.78 9.84
C SER A 67 -0.22 2.61 11.08
N MET A 68 -0.92 3.73 11.31
CA MET A 68 -0.74 4.59 12.47
C MET A 68 -2.07 5.04 13.09
N THR A 69 -2.03 5.45 14.35
CA THR A 69 -3.10 6.23 15.01
C THR A 69 -2.51 7.48 15.61
N LEU A 70 -3.12 8.64 15.39
CA LEU A 70 -2.67 9.88 16.01
C LEU A 70 -3.09 9.90 17.48
N ARG A 71 -2.11 10.07 18.36
CA ARG A 71 -2.33 10.38 19.77
C ARG A 71 -1.83 11.79 20.03
N VAL A 72 -2.62 12.56 20.76
CA VAL A 72 -2.22 13.90 21.17
C VAL A 72 -2.28 13.97 22.67
N SER A 73 -1.21 14.49 23.27
CA SER A 73 -1.15 14.72 24.71
C SER A 73 -1.34 16.20 25.02
N ALA A 74 -1.96 16.48 26.17
CA ALA A 74 -2.13 17.83 26.66
C ALA A 74 -0.78 18.49 27.05
N LEU A 75 0.22 17.68 27.42
CA LEU A 75 1.50 18.16 27.95
C LEU A 75 2.68 17.50 27.22
N GLY A 76 3.75 18.26 27.01
CA GLY A 76 4.99 17.71 26.45
C GLY A 76 5.59 16.59 27.30
N ALA A 77 5.49 16.69 28.64
CA ALA A 77 6.01 15.67 29.55
C ALA A 77 5.30 14.31 29.38
N GLU A 78 3.97 14.32 29.31
CA GLU A 78 3.18 13.11 29.06
C GLU A 78 3.51 12.47 27.70
N SER A 79 3.72 13.28 26.66
CA SER A 79 4.15 12.74 25.37
C SER A 79 5.52 12.07 25.45
N MET A 80 6.46 12.66 26.20
CA MET A 80 7.79 12.09 26.39
C MET A 80 7.75 10.79 27.20
N ASP A 81 6.92 10.72 28.25
CA ASP A 81 6.75 9.51 29.04
C ASP A 81 6.24 8.34 28.18
N GLN A 82 5.27 8.59 27.29
CA GLN A 82 4.75 7.59 26.36
C GLN A 82 5.81 7.10 25.35
N ILE A 83 6.64 8.01 24.83
CA ILE A 83 7.75 7.67 23.94
C ILE A 83 8.80 6.83 24.67
N ILE A 84 9.21 7.25 25.88
CA ILE A 84 10.21 6.54 26.69
C ILE A 84 9.72 5.14 27.09
N ALA A 85 8.43 5.01 27.39
CA ALA A 85 7.80 3.72 27.72
C ALA A 85 7.65 2.78 26.51
N GLY A 86 7.92 3.26 25.29
CA GLY A 86 7.71 2.50 24.05
C GLY A 86 6.23 2.31 23.70
N GLU A 87 5.34 3.12 24.29
CA GLU A 87 3.90 3.11 24.00
C GLU A 87 3.56 3.90 22.74
N ALA A 88 4.47 4.75 22.27
CA ALA A 88 4.31 5.55 21.07
C ALA A 88 5.65 5.87 20.41
N ASP A 89 5.59 6.10 19.09
CA ASP A 89 6.70 6.62 18.31
C ASP A 89 6.61 8.14 18.18
N VAL A 90 7.79 8.75 17.96
CA VAL A 90 7.92 10.19 17.71
C VAL A 90 7.40 10.52 16.31
N ALA A 91 6.60 11.58 16.24
CA ALA A 91 6.04 12.15 15.02
C ALA A 91 7.03 12.97 14.19
#